data_AF-A0A6A4UQN3-F1
#
_entry.id   AF-A0A6A4UQN3-F1
#
_cell.length_a   1.000
_cell.length_b   1.000
_cell.length_c   1.000
_cell.angle_alpha   90.00
_cell.angle_beta   90.00
_cell.angle_gamma   90.00
#
_symmetry.space_group_name_H-M   'P 1'
#
loop_
_entity.id
_entity.type
_entity.pdbx_description
1 polymer ?
#
loop_
_entity_poly.entity_id
_entity_poly.type
_entity_poly.pdbx_seq_one_letter_code
_entity_poly.pdbx_strand_id
1 'polypeptide(L)'
;MMSITDPNLKISEAYILSVLESIEFAKQAKIESLTLHLLSGVVFTLPDKKVYVYEKYRDYYLDRIRNFRDRVTQAIKDSKISINIENVTGFLPHMREGIECLLESPVFGLTYDCGHNHRYDNVDWDFIQKHADRIRHMHVHDCKEKFDHQSFGDGDLNIPSELNFAAQYATRAVIEVKNMESIIQTVFVLRTYQNQNLIK
;
A
#
# COMPACT_ATOMS: atom_id res chain seq x y z
N MET A 1 9.52 -3.00 -2.49
CA MET A 1 9.27 -2.03 -3.58
C MET A 1 9.64 -2.62 -4.93
N MET A 2 8.83 -2.40 -5.96
CA MET A 2 8.99 -2.99 -7.30
C MET A 2 9.37 -1.97 -8.36
N SER A 3 10.25 -2.36 -9.30
CA SER A 3 10.70 -1.53 -10.43
C SER A 3 9.96 -1.85 -11.74
N ILE A 4 8.62 -1.92 -11.71
CA ILE A 4 7.80 -2.24 -12.90
C ILE A 4 7.94 -1.21 -14.04
N THR A 5 8.42 0.00 -13.73
CA THR A 5 8.63 1.09 -14.70
C THR A 5 10.10 1.34 -15.03
N ASP A 6 11.01 0.45 -14.60
CA ASP A 6 12.45 0.58 -14.85
C ASP A 6 12.76 0.85 -16.34
N PRO A 7 13.64 1.82 -16.65
CA PRO A 7 14.09 2.06 -18.02
C PRO A 7 14.83 0.86 -18.63
N ASN A 8 15.46 0.01 -17.82
CA ASN A 8 15.96 -1.28 -18.27
C ASN A 8 14.81 -2.28 -18.38
N LEU A 9 14.41 -2.56 -19.62
CA LEU A 9 13.30 -3.46 -19.92
C LEU A 9 13.44 -4.85 -19.31
N LYS A 10 14.67 -5.36 -19.15
CA LYS A 10 14.90 -6.68 -18.53
C LYS A 10 14.58 -6.65 -17.03
N ILE A 11 14.90 -5.54 -16.35
CA ILE A 11 14.64 -5.37 -14.92
C ILE A 11 13.13 -5.22 -14.70
N SER A 12 12.49 -4.31 -15.45
CA SER A 12 11.05 -4.12 -15.30
C SER A 12 10.25 -5.37 -15.67
N GLU A 13 10.63 -6.09 -16.73
CA GLU A 13 9.99 -7.35 -17.09
C GLU A 13 10.14 -8.41 -15.99
N ALA A 14 11.31 -8.53 -15.36
CA ALA A 14 11.51 -9.46 -14.26
C ALA A 14 10.54 -9.18 -13.09
N TYR A 15 10.37 -7.91 -12.70
CA TYR A 15 9.40 -7.54 -11.67
C TYR A 15 7.96 -7.86 -12.07
N ILE A 16 7.58 -7.58 -13.32
CA ILE A 16 6.22 -7.91 -13.80
C ILE A 16 6.00 -9.41 -13.73
N LEU A 17 6.94 -10.22 -14.24
CA LEU A 17 6.85 -11.68 -14.20
C LEU A 17 6.73 -12.21 -12.76
N SER A 18 7.49 -11.67 -11.80
CA SER A 18 7.36 -12.06 -10.39
C SER A 18 5.98 -11.76 -9.81
N VAL A 19 5.33 -10.66 -10.22
CA VAL A 19 3.93 -10.38 -9.83
C VAL A 19 2.98 -11.40 -10.47
N LEU A 20 3.17 -11.73 -11.75
CA LEU A 20 2.33 -12.73 -12.42
C LEU A 20 2.48 -14.12 -11.79
N GLU A 21 3.70 -14.52 -11.43
CA GLU A 21 3.96 -15.77 -10.69
C GLU A 21 3.31 -15.75 -9.30
N SER A 22 3.35 -14.61 -8.62
CA SER A 22 2.68 -14.43 -7.32
C SER A 22 1.16 -14.55 -7.44
N ILE A 23 0.56 -14.07 -8.54
CA ILE A 23 -0.87 -14.23 -8.84
C ILE A 23 -1.20 -15.71 -9.05
N GLU A 24 -0.39 -16.45 -9.81
CA GLU A 24 -0.62 -17.88 -10.01
C GLU A 24 -0.49 -18.68 -8.71
N PHE A 25 0.50 -18.35 -7.87
CA PHE A 25 0.61 -18.92 -6.53
C PHE A 25 -0.62 -18.59 -5.68
N ALA A 26 -1.06 -17.32 -5.67
CA ALA A 26 -2.21 -16.86 -4.91
C ALA A 26 -3.50 -17.61 -5.31
N LYS A 27 -3.70 -17.90 -6.60
CA LYS A 27 -4.83 -18.74 -7.06
C LYS A 27 -4.79 -20.13 -6.45
N GLN A 28 -3.63 -20.78 -6.47
CA GLN A 28 -3.46 -22.13 -5.91
C GLN A 28 -3.65 -22.13 -4.39
N ALA A 29 -3.13 -21.11 -3.71
CA ALA A 29 -3.20 -20.94 -2.27
C ALA A 29 -4.53 -20.34 -1.77
N LYS A 30 -5.45 -19.97 -2.68
CA LYS A 30 -6.72 -19.27 -2.38
C LYS A 30 -6.51 -17.97 -1.61
N ILE A 31 -5.45 -17.23 -1.93
CA ILE A 31 -5.17 -15.89 -1.41
C ILE A 31 -5.89 -14.89 -2.32
N GLU A 32 -6.66 -13.96 -1.73
CA GLU A 32 -7.47 -12.98 -2.48
C GLU A 32 -6.88 -11.55 -2.47
N SER A 33 -5.81 -11.30 -1.72
CA SER A 33 -5.19 -9.98 -1.59
C SER A 33 -3.67 -10.07 -1.64
N LEU A 34 -3.06 -9.30 -2.53
CA LEU A 34 -1.61 -9.13 -2.63
C LEU A 34 -1.27 -7.64 -2.51
N THR A 35 -0.49 -7.29 -1.50
CA THR A 35 -0.01 -5.91 -1.29
C THR A 35 1.29 -5.67 -2.06
N LEU A 36 1.39 -4.54 -2.76
CA LEU A 36 2.57 -4.14 -3.53
C LEU A 36 3.02 -2.72 -3.20
N HIS A 37 4.34 -2.51 -3.21
CA HIS A 37 4.95 -1.19 -3.06
C HIS A 37 5.49 -0.67 -4.39
N LEU A 38 5.04 0.50 -4.83
CA LEU A 38 5.62 1.19 -5.98
C LEU A 38 6.94 1.85 -5.59
N LEU A 39 7.95 1.75 -6.47
CA LEU A 39 9.17 2.54 -6.35
C LEU A 39 8.92 3.99 -6.79
N SER A 40 9.48 4.93 -6.05
CA SER A 40 9.52 6.35 -6.40
C SER A 40 10.32 6.62 -7.68
N GLY A 41 11.24 5.72 -8.04
CA GLY A 41 12.10 5.84 -9.21
C GLY A 41 13.41 6.55 -8.94
N VAL A 42 14.19 6.76 -10.00
CA VAL A 42 15.49 7.44 -9.91
C VAL A 42 15.28 8.93 -9.63
N VAL A 43 16.03 9.44 -8.65
CA VAL A 43 16.09 10.85 -8.28
C VAL A 43 17.45 11.41 -8.63
N PHE A 44 17.46 12.56 -9.32
CA PHE A 44 18.64 13.39 -9.46
C PHE A 44 18.54 14.59 -8.52
N THR A 45 19.53 14.75 -7.66
CA THR A 45 19.67 15.94 -6.82
C THR A 45 20.49 16.99 -7.57
N LEU A 46 19.85 18.07 -7.98
CA LEU A 46 20.48 19.27 -8.50
C LEU A 46 20.76 20.25 -7.35
N PRO A 47 21.62 21.27 -7.54
CA PRO A 47 21.96 22.21 -6.46
C PRO A 47 20.76 22.90 -5.80
N ASP A 48 19.68 23.11 -6.55
CA ASP A 48 18.47 23.84 -6.15
C ASP A 48 17.24 22.96 -5.92
N LYS A 49 17.22 21.73 -6.45
CA LYS A 49 16.03 20.86 -6.41
C LYS A 49 16.34 19.38 -6.60
N LYS A 50 15.40 18.53 -6.17
CA LYS A 50 15.33 17.13 -6.59
C LYS A 50 14.46 17.02 -7.84
N VAL A 51 14.89 16.20 -8.79
CA VAL A 51 14.14 15.90 -10.01
C VAL A 51 13.93 14.40 -10.08
N TYR A 52 12.67 13.97 -10.09
CA TYR A 52 12.32 12.58 -10.33
C TYR A 52 12.30 12.33 -11.83
N VAL A 53 12.98 11.28 -12.30
CA VAL A 53 13.05 10.96 -13.73
C VAL A 53 11.65 10.81 -14.32
N TYR A 54 10.73 10.20 -13.57
CA TYR A 54 9.36 9.96 -14.03
C TYR A 54 8.50 11.21 -14.11
N GLU A 55 8.82 12.30 -13.41
CA GLU A 55 8.15 13.60 -13.62
C GLU A 55 8.54 14.19 -14.99
N LYS A 56 9.80 14.00 -15.42
CA LYS A 56 10.28 14.47 -16.73
C LYS A 56 9.83 13.57 -17.88
N TYR A 57 9.76 12.26 -17.64
CA TYR A 57 9.36 11.24 -18.63
C TYR A 57 8.01 10.63 -18.28
N ARG A 58 7.02 11.49 -18.04
CA ARG A 58 5.68 11.13 -17.57
C ARG A 58 4.98 10.14 -18.48
N ASP A 59 4.97 10.38 -19.79
CA ASP A 59 4.25 9.52 -20.74
C ASP A 59 4.86 8.11 -20.79
N TYR A 60 6.19 8.03 -20.78
CA TYR A 60 6.90 6.75 -20.65
C TYR A 60 6.49 6.02 -19.36
N TYR A 61 6.50 6.72 -18.21
CA TYR A 61 6.09 6.13 -16.94
C TYR A 61 4.66 5.58 -17.00
N LEU A 62 3.70 6.37 -17.49
CA LEU A 62 2.30 5.97 -17.59
C LEU A 62 2.07 4.84 -18.61
N ASP A 63 2.80 4.81 -19.72
CA ASP A 63 2.75 3.68 -20.65
C ASP A 63 3.20 2.37 -20.00
N ARG A 64 4.26 2.42 -19.18
CA ARG A 64 4.72 1.25 -18.41
C ARG A 64 3.70 0.82 -17.35
N ILE A 65 3.08 1.78 -16.65
CA ILE A 65 2.02 1.49 -15.68
C ILE A 65 0.80 0.84 -16.36
N ARG A 66 0.34 1.37 -17.51
CA ARG A 66 -0.74 0.77 -18.32
C ARG A 66 -0.40 -0.65 -18.74
N ASN A 67 0.80 -0.88 -19.25
CA ASN A 67 1.24 -2.22 -19.62
C ASN A 67 1.20 -3.19 -18.43
N PHE A 68 1.69 -2.78 -17.27
CA PHE A 68 1.63 -3.58 -16.05
C PHE A 68 0.19 -3.88 -15.64
N ARG A 69 -0.67 -2.85 -15.61
CA ARG A 69 -2.09 -2.98 -15.28
C ARG A 69 -2.79 -4.00 -16.17
N ASP A 70 -2.62 -3.89 -17.47
CA ASP A 70 -3.34 -4.71 -18.44
C ASP A 70 -2.89 -6.17 -18.33
N ARG A 71 -1.58 -6.42 -18.11
CA ARG A 71 -1.05 -7.77 -17.88
C ARG A 71 -1.55 -8.39 -16.57
N VAL A 72 -1.59 -7.62 -15.49
CA VAL A 72 -2.11 -8.08 -14.20
C VAL A 72 -3.60 -8.36 -14.29
N THR A 73 -4.37 -7.45 -14.90
CA THR A 73 -5.81 -7.65 -15.16
C THR A 73 -6.05 -8.95 -15.93
N GLN A 74 -5.28 -9.17 -17.01
CA GLN A 74 -5.38 -10.37 -17.81
C GLN A 74 -4.95 -11.65 -17.07
N ALA A 75 -4.00 -11.56 -16.14
CA ALA A 75 -3.59 -12.70 -15.35
C ALA A 75 -4.62 -13.05 -14.27
N ILE A 76 -5.21 -12.06 -13.60
CA ILE A 76 -6.23 -12.25 -12.57
C ILE A 76 -7.54 -12.79 -13.17
N LYS A 77 -7.94 -12.31 -14.35
CA LYS A 77 -9.21 -12.65 -15.02
C LYS A 77 -10.40 -12.52 -14.05
N ASP A 78 -11.17 -13.59 -13.88
CA ASP A 78 -12.38 -13.64 -13.04
C ASP A 78 -12.09 -14.13 -11.61
N SER A 79 -10.81 -14.28 -11.23
CA SER A 79 -10.46 -14.60 -9.85
C SER A 79 -10.73 -13.42 -8.91
N LYS A 80 -10.96 -13.70 -7.64
CA LYS A 80 -11.24 -12.68 -6.61
C LYS A 80 -9.98 -11.95 -6.13
N ILE A 81 -8.85 -12.15 -6.79
CA ILE A 81 -7.57 -11.58 -6.38
C ILE A 81 -7.58 -10.07 -6.62
N SER A 82 -7.12 -9.33 -5.62
CA SER A 82 -6.85 -7.90 -5.71
C SER A 82 -5.35 -7.62 -5.54
N ILE A 83 -4.84 -6.68 -6.34
CA ILE A 83 -3.51 -6.09 -6.16
C ILE A 83 -3.67 -4.73 -5.50
N ASN A 84 -3.13 -4.58 -4.29
CA ASN A 84 -3.36 -3.43 -3.45
C ASN A 84 -2.08 -2.62 -3.27
N ILE A 85 -2.10 -1.35 -3.68
CA ILE A 85 -0.92 -0.48 -3.60
C ILE A 85 -0.86 0.17 -2.21
N GLU A 86 0.25 -0.03 -1.51
CA GLU A 86 0.43 0.48 -0.15
C GLU A 86 1.18 1.82 -0.10
N ASN A 87 0.73 2.72 0.77
CA ASN A 87 1.47 3.92 1.13
C ASN A 87 2.62 3.55 2.10
N VAL A 88 3.85 3.93 1.74
CA VAL A 88 5.04 3.61 2.55
C VAL A 88 5.75 4.86 3.02
N THR A 89 6.06 5.78 2.10
CA THR A 89 6.85 6.98 2.40
C THR A 89 6.27 8.27 1.82
N GLY A 90 4.95 8.30 1.58
CA GLY A 90 4.32 9.33 0.77
C GLY A 90 4.29 8.97 -0.72
N PHE A 91 3.12 9.02 -1.34
CA PHE A 91 2.96 8.96 -2.79
C PHE A 91 3.37 10.28 -3.42
N LEU A 92 4.43 10.23 -4.22
CA LEU A 92 4.86 11.36 -5.05
C LEU A 92 3.84 11.66 -6.16
N PRO A 93 3.85 12.87 -6.75
CA PRO A 93 2.87 13.25 -7.78
C PRO A 93 2.72 12.22 -8.91
N HIS A 94 3.82 11.76 -9.51
CA HIS A 94 3.77 10.75 -10.57
C HIS A 94 3.26 9.39 -10.06
N MET A 95 3.53 9.03 -8.81
CA MET A 95 3.01 7.79 -8.22
C MET A 95 1.48 7.86 -8.08
N ARG A 96 0.94 9.00 -7.65
CA ARG A 96 -0.51 9.22 -7.56
C ARG A 96 -1.16 9.05 -8.93
N GLU A 97 -0.59 9.65 -9.97
CA GLU A 97 -1.06 9.46 -11.35
C GLU A 97 -0.97 8.00 -11.82
N GLY A 98 0.11 7.29 -11.47
CA GLY A 98 0.26 5.87 -11.75
C GLY A 98 -0.80 5.03 -11.03
N ILE A 99 -1.09 5.34 -9.76
CA ILE A 99 -2.12 4.66 -8.97
C ILE A 99 -3.51 4.90 -9.57
N GLU A 100 -3.84 6.14 -9.96
CA GLU A 100 -5.08 6.45 -10.67
C GLU A 100 -5.23 5.60 -11.93
N CYS A 101 -4.17 5.49 -12.73
CA CYS A 101 -4.14 4.63 -13.92
C CYS A 101 -4.36 3.16 -13.58
N LEU A 102 -3.78 2.64 -12.49
CA LEU A 102 -3.98 1.26 -12.02
C LEU A 102 -5.43 1.02 -11.57
N LEU A 103 -5.99 1.98 -10.82
CA LEU A 103 -7.35 1.92 -10.28
C LEU A 103 -8.43 1.96 -11.36
N GLU A 104 -8.11 2.33 -12.61
CA GLU A 104 -9.02 2.13 -13.75
C GLU A 104 -9.43 0.65 -13.94
N SER A 105 -8.61 -0.30 -13.50
CA SER A 105 -8.97 -1.72 -13.49
C SER A 105 -9.52 -2.14 -12.11
N PRO A 106 -10.61 -2.93 -12.06
CA PRO A 106 -11.25 -3.33 -10.80
C PRO A 106 -10.40 -4.30 -9.97
N VAL A 107 -9.40 -4.95 -10.56
CA VAL A 107 -8.50 -5.87 -9.85
C VAL A 107 -7.49 -5.13 -8.97
N PHE A 108 -7.38 -3.80 -9.11
CA PHE A 108 -6.52 -2.98 -8.29
C PHE A 108 -7.29 -2.28 -7.17
N GLY A 109 -6.62 -2.12 -6.03
CA GLY A 109 -7.10 -1.37 -4.88
C GLY A 109 -5.94 -0.74 -4.12
N LEU A 110 -6.23 -0.31 -2.91
CA LEU A 110 -5.26 0.27 -1.99
C LEU A 110 -5.10 -0.60 -0.75
N THR A 111 -3.85 -0.68 -0.27
CA THR A 111 -3.56 -1.06 1.10
C THR A 111 -3.28 0.24 1.86
N TYR A 112 -4.12 0.60 2.81
CA TYR A 112 -3.81 1.75 3.66
C TYR A 112 -2.95 1.28 4.83
N ASP A 113 -1.76 1.85 5.00
CA ASP A 113 -0.95 1.67 6.19
C ASP A 113 -1.05 2.92 7.06
N CYS A 114 -1.70 2.81 8.23
CA CYS A 114 -1.92 3.97 9.09
C CYS A 114 -0.63 4.43 9.78
N GLY A 115 0.27 3.51 10.12
CA GLY A 115 1.49 3.85 10.83
C GLY A 115 2.48 4.56 9.92
N HIS A 116 2.67 4.06 8.69
CA HIS A 116 3.41 4.79 7.66
C HIS A 116 2.80 6.16 7.39
N ASN A 117 1.47 6.26 7.26
CA ASN A 117 0.83 7.55 7.01
C ASN A 117 1.13 8.55 8.13
N HIS A 118 1.00 8.13 9.40
CA HIS A 118 1.32 8.97 10.55
C HIS A 118 2.79 9.39 10.58
N ARG A 119 3.72 8.45 10.36
CA ARG A 119 5.17 8.69 10.32
C ARG A 119 5.56 9.77 9.30
N TYR A 120 4.85 9.81 8.18
CA TYR A 120 5.09 10.77 7.10
C TYR A 120 4.07 11.91 7.15
N ASP A 121 3.74 12.40 8.35
CA ASP A 121 2.92 13.61 8.58
C ASP A 121 1.55 13.59 7.86
N ASN A 122 0.98 12.40 7.69
CA ASN A 122 -0.28 12.16 6.99
C ASN A 122 -0.31 12.67 5.54
N VAL A 123 0.84 12.73 4.86
CA VAL A 123 0.95 13.31 3.50
C VAL A 123 0.09 12.63 2.44
N ASP A 124 -0.32 11.39 2.68
CA ASP A 124 -1.17 10.61 1.76
C ASP A 124 -2.65 10.61 2.17
N TRP A 125 -3.02 11.21 3.30
CA TRP A 125 -4.37 11.14 3.85
C TRP A 125 -5.43 11.62 2.86
N ASP A 126 -5.23 12.77 2.23
CA ASP A 126 -6.18 13.30 1.24
C ASP A 126 -6.39 12.32 0.07
N PHE A 127 -5.33 11.65 -0.39
CA PHE A 127 -5.40 10.65 -1.46
C PHE A 127 -6.12 9.38 -0.98
N ILE A 128 -5.79 8.90 0.21
CA ILE A 128 -6.45 7.72 0.82
C ILE A 128 -7.95 7.98 1.02
N GLN A 129 -8.34 9.14 1.55
CA GLN A 129 -9.75 9.49 1.74
C GLN A 129 -10.50 9.61 0.42
N LYS A 130 -9.89 10.26 -0.59
CA LYS A 130 -10.48 10.39 -1.94
C LYS A 130 -10.81 9.02 -2.56
N HIS A 131 -10.02 8.01 -2.24
CA HIS A 131 -10.15 6.65 -2.77
C HIS A 131 -10.54 5.62 -1.71
N ALA A 132 -11.25 6.04 -0.66
CA ALA A 132 -11.61 5.16 0.46
C ALA A 132 -12.43 3.93 0.02
N ASP A 133 -13.27 4.08 -1.00
CA ASP A 133 -14.06 3.01 -1.62
C ASP A 133 -13.20 1.96 -2.37
N ARG A 134 -11.92 2.27 -2.60
CA ARG A 134 -10.94 1.39 -3.25
C ARG A 134 -9.96 0.75 -2.26
N ILE A 135 -10.09 1.02 -0.96
CA ILE A 135 -9.30 0.36 0.07
C ILE A 135 -9.77 -1.09 0.21
N ARG A 136 -8.88 -2.04 -0.05
CA ARG A 136 -9.17 -3.47 0.09
C ARG A 136 -8.51 -4.05 1.33
N HIS A 137 -7.35 -3.52 1.67
CA HIS A 137 -6.57 -3.97 2.79
C HIS A 137 -6.10 -2.79 3.65
N MET A 138 -5.86 -3.06 4.93
CA MET A 138 -5.25 -2.08 5.82
C MET A 138 -4.18 -2.78 6.66
N HIS A 139 -3.02 -2.15 6.78
CA HIS A 139 -2.02 -2.51 7.77
C HIS A 139 -2.18 -1.56 8.96
N VAL A 140 -2.31 -2.14 10.14
CA VAL A 140 -2.57 -1.40 11.38
C VAL A 140 -1.45 -1.69 12.34
N HIS A 141 -0.72 -0.65 12.69
CA HIS A 141 0.27 -0.67 13.73
C HIS A 141 0.40 0.73 14.30
N ASP A 142 0.88 0.83 15.53
CA ASP A 142 1.17 2.12 16.11
C ASP A 142 2.52 2.63 15.59
N CYS A 143 2.76 3.92 15.75
CA CYS A 143 3.99 4.58 15.36
C CYS A 143 4.30 5.68 16.36
N LYS A 144 5.58 5.79 16.72
CA LYS A 144 6.09 6.86 17.57
C LYS A 144 7.26 7.53 16.89
N GLU A 145 7.15 8.83 16.63
CA GLU A 145 8.14 9.59 15.85
C GLU A 145 8.51 8.88 14.52
N LYS A 146 9.71 8.30 14.44
CA LYS A 146 10.26 7.59 13.27
C LYS A 146 10.20 6.06 13.39
N PHE A 147 9.64 5.54 14.48
CA PHE A 147 9.62 4.12 14.79
C PHE A 147 8.26 3.52 14.44
N ASP A 148 8.21 2.84 13.30
CA ASP A 148 7.04 2.08 12.85
C ASP A 148 6.88 0.75 13.61
N HIS A 149 5.77 0.07 13.33
CA HIS A 149 5.45 -1.28 13.78
C HIS A 149 5.42 -1.44 15.31
N GLN A 150 5.02 -0.39 16.02
CA GLN A 150 4.87 -0.41 17.48
C GLN A 150 3.57 -1.13 17.87
N SER A 151 3.55 -1.65 19.10
CA SER A 151 2.33 -2.22 19.68
C SER A 151 1.27 -1.13 19.85
N PHE A 152 -0.02 -1.50 19.81
CA PHE A 152 -1.09 -0.55 20.09
C PHE A 152 -0.93 0.09 21.47
N GLY A 153 -0.96 1.42 21.52
CA GLY A 153 -0.84 2.21 22.74
C GLY A 153 0.58 2.63 23.10
N ASP A 154 1.59 2.18 22.35
CA ASP A 154 2.99 2.57 22.55
C ASP A 154 3.40 3.76 21.67
N GLY A 155 2.57 4.15 20.70
CA GLY A 155 2.79 5.30 19.84
C GLY A 155 1.76 6.40 19.98
N ASP A 156 1.69 7.22 18.95
CA ASP A 156 0.95 8.48 18.93
C ASP A 156 -0.34 8.40 18.10
N LEU A 157 -0.64 7.23 17.49
CA LEU A 157 -1.86 7.07 16.70
C LEU A 157 -3.09 6.91 17.58
N ASN A 158 -4.21 7.47 17.11
CA ASN A 158 -5.53 7.11 17.60
C ASN A 158 -5.96 5.77 17.01
N ILE A 159 -5.43 4.67 17.56
CA ILE A 159 -5.73 3.30 17.10
C ILE A 159 -7.23 3.00 16.99
N PRO A 160 -8.10 3.37 17.97
CA PRO A 160 -9.54 3.18 17.80
C PRO A 160 -10.11 3.88 16.56
N SER A 161 -9.67 5.09 16.24
CA SER A 161 -10.09 5.80 15.03
C SER A 161 -9.68 5.04 13.76
N GLU A 162 -8.43 4.58 13.70
CA GLU A 162 -7.91 3.82 12.55
C GLU A 162 -8.65 2.48 12.36
N LEU A 163 -8.93 1.75 13.45
CA LEU A 163 -9.69 0.50 13.40
C LEU A 163 -11.14 0.71 12.97
N ASN A 164 -11.78 1.79 13.42
CA ASN A 164 -13.13 2.14 12.97
C ASN A 164 -13.16 2.56 11.49
N PHE A 165 -12.12 3.26 11.01
CA PHE A 165 -11.94 3.55 9.59
C PHE A 165 -11.77 2.26 8.78
N ALA A 166 -10.95 1.32 9.27
CA ALA A 166 -10.79 -0.01 8.68
C ALA A 166 -12.13 -0.74 8.57
N ALA A 167 -12.92 -0.75 9.65
CA ALA A 167 -14.22 -1.39 9.69
C ALA A 167 -15.25 -0.77 8.73
N GLN A 168 -15.08 0.51 8.38
CA GLN A 168 -15.96 1.21 7.45
C GLN A 168 -15.59 0.98 5.98
N TYR A 169 -14.30 0.95 5.65
CA TYR A 169 -13.85 1.04 4.25
C TYR A 169 -13.03 -0.17 3.78
N ALA A 170 -12.26 -0.80 4.65
CA ALA A 170 -11.37 -1.90 4.26
C ALA A 170 -12.11 -3.25 4.30
N THR A 171 -11.74 -4.15 3.38
CA THR A 171 -12.26 -5.54 3.42
C THR A 171 -11.56 -6.37 4.49
N ARG A 172 -10.28 -6.08 4.78
CA ARG A 172 -9.49 -6.77 5.80
C ARG A 172 -8.44 -5.84 6.39
N ALA A 173 -8.23 -5.92 7.70
CA ALA A 173 -7.07 -5.32 8.37
C ALA A 173 -6.09 -6.40 8.86
N VAL A 174 -4.80 -6.08 8.88
CA VAL A 174 -3.73 -6.89 9.49
C VAL A 174 -3.05 -6.06 10.55
N ILE A 175 -2.80 -6.66 11.71
CA ILE A 175 -1.90 -6.09 12.72
C ILE A 175 -0.47 -6.34 12.25
N GLU A 176 0.28 -5.28 11.96
CA GLU A 176 1.66 -5.39 11.45
C GLU A 176 2.69 -4.99 12.50
N VAL A 177 3.03 -5.93 13.39
CA VAL A 177 4.12 -5.79 14.35
C VAL A 177 5.15 -6.91 14.16
N LYS A 178 6.41 -6.69 14.56
CA LYS A 178 7.54 -7.53 14.10
C LYS A 178 8.02 -8.59 15.09
N ASN A 179 7.44 -8.67 16.28
CA ASN A 179 7.86 -9.65 17.29
C ASN A 179 6.66 -10.15 18.13
N MET A 180 6.87 -11.28 18.82
CA MET A 180 5.83 -11.96 19.59
C MET A 180 5.29 -11.13 20.75
N GLU A 181 6.18 -10.43 21.48
CA GLU A 181 5.80 -9.60 22.63
C GLU A 181 4.84 -8.49 22.20
N SER A 182 5.17 -7.80 21.09
CA SER A 182 4.32 -6.76 20.52
C SER A 182 2.97 -7.29 20.03
N ILE A 183 2.90 -8.51 19.48
CA ILE A 183 1.62 -9.14 19.11
C ILE A 183 0.75 -9.37 20.36
N ILE A 184 1.33 -9.94 21.42
CA ILE A 184 0.61 -10.25 22.66
C ILE A 184 0.04 -8.96 23.27
N GLN A 185 0.87 -7.92 23.37
CA GLN A 185 0.46 -6.62 23.88
C GLN A 185 -0.64 -6.00 23.00
N THR A 186 -0.44 -6.00 21.69
CA THR A 186 -1.42 -5.44 20.74
C THR A 186 -2.78 -6.14 20.85
N VAL A 187 -2.80 -7.47 20.96
CA VAL A 187 -4.05 -8.23 21.13
C VAL A 187 -4.71 -7.92 22.47
N PHE A 188 -3.94 -7.75 23.54
CA PHE A 188 -4.47 -7.34 24.84
C PHE A 188 -5.15 -5.96 24.79
N VAL A 189 -4.48 -4.99 24.16
CA VAL A 189 -5.01 -3.63 24.01
C VAL A 189 -6.24 -3.61 23.09
N LEU A 190 -6.21 -4.35 21.98
CA LEU A 190 -7.36 -4.50 21.08
C LEU A 190 -8.60 -5.00 21.82
N ARG A 191 -8.46 -6.05 22.66
CA ARG A 191 -9.56 -6.57 23.48
C ARG A 191 -10.07 -5.53 24.48
N THR A 192 -9.18 -4.71 25.03
CA THR A 192 -9.56 -3.61 25.94
C THR A 192 -10.43 -2.58 25.22
N TYR A 193 -10.07 -2.21 23.99
CA TYR A 193 -10.89 -1.30 23.17
C TYR A 193 -12.27 -1.89 22.83
N GLN A 194 -12.34 -3.18 22.52
CA GLN A 194 -13.62 -3.88 22.29
C GLN A 194 -14.50 -3.86 23.54
N ASN A 195 -13.95 -4.19 24.70
CA ASN A 195 -14.68 -4.20 25.97
C ASN A 195 -15.19 -2.80 26.37
N GLN A 196 -14.49 -1.75 25.96
CA GLN A 196 -14.87 -0.35 26.19
C GLN A 196 -15.81 0.21 25.11
N ASN A 197 -16.17 -0.60 24.09
CA ASN A 197 -16.97 -0.19 22.93
C ASN A 197 -16.34 0.97 22.13
N LEU A 198 -15.01 1.06 22.10
CA LEU A 198 -14.29 2.07 21.33
C LEU A 198 -14.14 1.70 19.85
N ILE A 199 -14.28 0.42 19.53
CA ILE A 199 -14.19 -0.14 18.17
C ILE A 199 -15.33 -1.13 17.94
N LYS A 200 -15.78 -1.21 16.69
CA LYS A 200 -16.85 -2.12 16.24
C LYS A 200 -16.38 -3.57 16.09
#